data_AF-A0A498GTI8-F1
#
_entry.id   AF-A0A498GTI8-F1
#
_cell.length_a   1.000
_cell.length_b   1.000
_cell.length_c   1.000
_cell.angle_alpha   90.00
_cell.angle_beta   90.00
_cell.angle_gamma   90.00
#
_symmetry.space_group_name_H-M   'P 1'
#
loop_
_entity.id
_entity.type
_entity.pdbx_description
1 polymer ?
#
loop_
_entity_poly.entity_id
_entity_poly.type
_entity_poly.pdbx_seq_one_letter_code
_entity_poly.pdbx_strand_id
1 'polypeptide(L)'
;MILKSLSDKWLGAVAKSDNTKRNYSHAIKAFCEFADKDRDQLTIEAEKEIKEGLLMRERSVSDYVPDFIEHLESKNLAPNTIRGYIMAIQSFLQLL
;
A
#
# COMPACT_ATOMS: atom_id res chain seq x y z
N MET A 1 13.76 -13.44 19.56
CA MET A 1 13.16 -13.64 18.23
C MET A 1 12.28 -12.43 17.95
N ILE A 2 12.69 -11.53 17.05
CA ILE A 2 11.86 -10.35 16.72
C ILE A 2 10.70 -10.86 15.85
N LEU A 3 9.47 -10.75 16.36
CA LEU A 3 8.27 -10.99 15.57
C LEU A 3 8.25 -9.96 14.43
N LYS A 4 8.37 -10.44 13.19
CA LYS A 4 8.20 -9.61 11.99
C LYS A 4 6.78 -9.09 11.92
N SER A 5 6.61 -7.79 11.65
CA SER A 5 5.31 -7.17 11.44
C SER A 5 4.60 -7.80 10.22
N LEU A 6 3.28 -7.63 10.10
CA LEU A 6 2.51 -8.07 8.93
C LEU A 6 3.12 -7.52 7.63
N SER A 7 3.52 -6.24 7.67
CA SER A 7 4.24 -5.56 6.59
C SER A 7 5.57 -6.23 6.22
N ASP A 8 6.37 -6.66 7.20
CA ASP A 8 7.66 -7.30 6.94
C ASP A 8 7.52 -8.70 6.34
N LYS A 9 6.46 -9.43 6.75
CA LYS A 9 6.13 -10.74 6.18
C LYS A 9 5.68 -10.59 4.73
N TRP A 10 4.79 -9.63 4.46
CA TRP A 10 4.34 -9.31 3.11
C TRP A 10 5.48 -8.92 2.19
N LEU A 11 6.31 -7.96 2.61
CA LEU A 11 7.41 -7.45 1.79
C LEU A 11 8.39 -8.57 1.41
N GLY A 12 8.68 -9.47 2.35
CA GLY A 12 9.50 -10.65 2.09
C GLY A 12 8.87 -11.66 1.12
N ALA A 13 7.54 -11.74 1.08
CA ALA A 13 6.81 -12.65 0.18
C ALA A 13 6.72 -12.10 -1.25
N VAL A 14 6.47 -10.80 -1.41
CA VAL A 14 6.17 -10.19 -2.72
C VAL A 14 7.41 -9.63 -3.44
N ALA A 15 8.46 -9.27 -2.70
CA ALA A 15 9.66 -8.63 -3.25
C ALA A 15 10.93 -9.47 -2.98
N LYS A 16 11.45 -10.09 -4.05
CA LYS A 16 12.62 -10.99 -3.96
C LYS A 16 13.97 -10.27 -3.92
N SER A 17 14.13 -9.21 -4.71
CA SER A 17 15.37 -8.42 -4.75
C SER A 17 15.34 -7.27 -3.75
N ASP A 18 16.49 -6.87 -3.23
CA ASP A 18 16.57 -5.75 -2.29
C ASP A 18 16.15 -4.42 -2.91
N ASN A 19 16.38 -4.25 -4.21
CA ASN A 19 15.88 -3.08 -4.96
C ASN A 19 14.34 -3.07 -5.01
N THR A 20 13.71 -4.22 -5.27
CA THR A 20 12.25 -4.35 -5.26
C THR A 20 11.69 -4.07 -3.86
N LYS A 21 12.31 -4.61 -2.81
CA LYS A 21 11.90 -4.36 -1.42
C LYS A 21 11.97 -2.87 -1.10
N ARG A 22 13.07 -2.21 -1.46
CA ARG A 22 13.25 -0.77 -1.26
C ARG A 22 12.17 0.03 -2.00
N ASN A 23 11.92 -0.29 -3.27
CA ASN A 23 10.91 0.41 -4.07
C ASN A 23 9.50 0.25 -3.48
N TYR A 24 9.14 -0.96 -3.04
CA TYR A 24 7.85 -1.23 -2.42
C TYR A 24 7.72 -0.47 -1.09
N SER A 25 8.76 -0.50 -0.25
CA SER A 25 8.77 0.29 1.00
C SER A 25 8.61 1.79 0.75
N HIS A 26 9.27 2.35 -0.29
CA HIS A 26 9.09 3.76 -0.65
C HIS A 26 7.67 4.05 -1.15
N ALA A 27 7.10 3.18 -1.99
CA ALA A 27 5.75 3.36 -2.50
C ALA A 27 4.71 3.33 -1.37
N ILE A 28 4.80 2.37 -0.44
CA ILE A 28 3.89 2.30 0.71
C ILE A 28 4.07 3.49 1.63
N LYS A 29 5.32 3.92 1.88
CA LYS A 29 5.56 5.13 2.68
C LYS A 29 4.93 6.37 2.05
N ALA A 30 5.11 6.58 0.74
CA ALA A 30 4.53 7.71 0.04
C ALA A 30 2.99 7.68 0.04
N PHE A 31 2.40 6.48 -0.06
CA PHE A 31 0.95 6.30 0.03
C PHE A 31 0.42 6.60 1.43
N CYS A 32 1.10 6.12 2.48
CA CYS A 32 0.80 6.44 3.88
C CYS A 32 0.85 7.95 4.14
N GLU A 33 1.92 8.62 3.70
CA GLU A 33 2.06 10.08 3.79
C GLU A 33 0.96 10.83 3.04
N PHE A 34 0.52 10.31 1.89
CA PHE A 34 -0.60 10.89 1.15
C PHE A 34 -1.94 10.73 1.88
N ALA A 35 -2.21 9.53 2.42
CA ALA A 35 -3.45 9.23 3.12
C ALA A 35 -3.51 9.80 4.55
N ASP A 36 -2.46 10.52 4.98
CA ASP A 36 -2.26 11.01 6.35
C ASP A 36 -2.45 9.90 7.41
N LYS A 37 -1.91 8.72 7.09
CA LYS A 37 -2.04 7.50 7.90
C LYS A 37 -0.70 6.79 8.01
N ASP A 38 -0.47 6.09 9.10
CA ASP A 38 0.57 5.07 9.15
C ASP A 38 0.06 3.70 8.64
N ARG A 39 0.98 2.74 8.51
CA ARG A 39 0.67 1.39 8.02
C ARG A 39 -0.27 0.63 8.94
N ASP A 40 -0.18 0.85 10.24
CA ASP A 40 -0.99 0.14 11.23
C ASP A 40 -2.42 0.68 11.20
N GLN A 41 -2.60 1.99 11.02
CA GLN A 41 -3.92 2.61 10.84
C GLN A 41 -4.64 2.09 9.59
N LEU A 42 -3.94 1.99 8.45
CA LEU A 42 -4.50 1.38 7.23
C LEU A 42 -4.88 -0.10 7.45
N THR A 43 -4.07 -0.82 8.22
CA THR A 43 -4.34 -2.23 8.56
C THR A 43 -5.56 -2.35 9.47
N ILE A 44 -5.67 -1.51 10.50
CA ILE A 44 -6.82 -1.48 11.43
C ILE A 44 -8.11 -1.13 10.69
N GLU A 45 -8.07 -0.18 9.75
CA GLU A 45 -9.20 0.19 8.90
C GLU A 45 -9.67 -1.02 8.09
N ALA A 46 -8.76 -1.66 7.36
CA ALA A 46 -9.08 -2.85 6.57
C ALA A 46 -9.59 -4.04 7.41
N GLU A 47 -8.99 -4.28 8.59
CA GLU A 47 -9.46 -5.32 9.50
C GLU A 47 -10.89 -5.07 10.01
N LYS A 48 -11.24 -3.81 10.27
CA LYS A 48 -12.59 -3.42 10.68
C LYS A 48 -13.59 -3.71 9.57
N GLU A 49 -13.28 -3.31 8.34
CA GLU A 49 -14.12 -3.53 7.16
C GLU A 49 -14.33 -5.01 6.85
N ILE A 50 -13.29 -5.83 7.05
CA ILE A 50 -13.39 -7.30 6.94
C ILE A 50 -14.36 -7.87 7.97
N LYS A 51 -14.27 -7.42 9.22
CA LYS A 51 -15.19 -7.85 10.29
C LYS A 51 -16.62 -7.42 10.00
N GLU A 52 -16.81 -6.33 9.26
CA GLU A 52 -18.10 -5.83 8.77
C GLU A 52 -18.58 -6.56 7.50
N GLY A 53 -17.74 -7.40 6.89
CA GLY A 53 -18.08 -8.19 5.70
C GLY A 53 -18.04 -7.42 4.38
N LEU A 54 -17.36 -6.27 4.35
CA LEU A 54 -17.28 -5.42 3.15
C LEU A 54 -16.43 -6.07 2.05
N LEU A 55 -16.93 -5.99 0.82
CA LEU A 55 -16.19 -6.41 -0.37
C LEU A 55 -15.07 -5.42 -0.66
N MET A 56 -13.98 -5.84 -1.31
CA MET A 56 -12.81 -4.97 -1.56
C MET A 56 -13.14 -3.62 -2.20
N ARG A 57 -14.14 -3.59 -3.09
CA ARG A 57 -14.61 -2.38 -3.78
C ARG A 57 -15.45 -1.44 -2.91
N GLU A 58 -15.83 -1.88 -1.71
CA GLU A 58 -16.66 -1.15 -0.73
C GLU A 58 -15.79 -0.64 0.44
N ARG A 59 -14.49 -0.93 0.42
CA ARG A 59 -13.52 -0.57 1.44
C ARG A 59 -12.93 0.81 1.18
N SER A 60 -12.90 1.68 2.18
CA SER A 60 -12.34 3.03 2.08
C SER A 60 -10.84 3.01 1.81
N VAL A 61 -10.12 1.97 2.22
CA VAL A 61 -8.69 1.82 1.89
C VAL A 61 -8.42 1.74 0.38
N SER A 62 -9.39 1.26 -0.41
CA SER A 62 -9.30 1.20 -1.87
C SER A 62 -9.55 2.56 -2.53
N ASP A 63 -10.34 3.42 -1.89
CA ASP A 63 -10.76 4.71 -2.45
C ASP A 63 -9.61 5.73 -2.49
N TYR A 64 -8.58 5.55 -1.66
CA TYR A 64 -7.40 6.41 -1.70
C TYR A 64 -6.53 6.19 -2.96
N VAL A 65 -6.69 5.08 -3.68
CA VAL A 65 -5.78 4.70 -4.78
C VAL A 65 -5.93 5.63 -6.00
N PRO A 66 -7.13 5.90 -6.54
CA PRO A 66 -7.30 6.87 -7.62
C PRO A 66 -6.74 8.25 -7.28
N ASP A 67 -7.06 8.79 -6.10
CA ASP A 67 -6.59 10.11 -5.68
C ASP A 67 -5.06 10.15 -5.53
N PHE A 68 -4.46 9.05 -5.06
CA PHE A 68 -3.01 8.94 -5.00
C PHE A 68 -2.36 8.92 -6.38
N ILE A 69 -2.99 8.27 -7.38
CA ILE A 69 -2.50 8.27 -8.75
C ILE A 69 -2.49 9.71 -9.30
N GLU A 70 -3.59 10.44 -9.13
CA GLU A 70 -3.68 11.85 -9.53
C GLU A 70 -2.62 12.71 -8.85
N HIS A 71 -2.37 12.49 -7.56
CA HIS A 71 -1.30 13.16 -6.82
C HIS A 71 0.09 12.89 -7.41
N LEU A 72 0.39 11.64 -7.78
CA LEU A 72 1.68 11.30 -8.41
C LEU A 72 1.82 11.91 -9.80
N GLU A 73 0.74 11.94 -10.58
CA GLU A 73 0.71 12.57 -11.90
C GLU A 73 0.93 14.08 -11.80
N SER A 74 0.28 14.74 -10.83
CA SER A 74 0.46 16.18 -10.56
C SER A 74 1.91 16.55 -10.22
N LYS A 75 2.66 15.62 -9.61
CA LYS A 75 4.08 15.74 -9.30
C LYS A 75 5.00 15.43 -10.49
N ASN A 76 4.44 15.16 -11.67
CA ASN A 76 5.17 14.84 -12.91
C ASN A 76 6.12 13.64 -12.77
N LEU A 77 5.75 12.63 -11.96
CA LEU A 77 6.54 11.40 -11.88
C LEU A 77 6.48 10.64 -13.22
N ALA A 78 7.57 9.96 -13.56
CA ALA A 78 7.63 9.14 -14.76
C ALA A 78 6.54 8.03 -14.71
N PRO A 79 5.87 7.71 -15.84
CA PRO A 79 4.79 6.72 -15.87
C PRO A 79 5.19 5.33 -15.33
N ASN A 80 6.44 4.92 -15.55
CA ASN A 80 6.95 3.65 -15.00
C ASN A 80 7.10 3.68 -13.48
N THR A 81 7.42 4.84 -12.92
CA THR A 81 7.49 5.03 -11.46
C THR A 81 6.09 4.94 -10.86
N ILE A 82 5.12 5.63 -11.46
CA ILE A 82 3.70 5.58 -11.04
C ILE A 82 3.19 4.14 -11.08
N ARG A 83 3.43 3.41 -12.18
CA ARG A 83 3.07 1.99 -12.28
C ARG A 83 3.71 1.14 -11.19
N GLY A 84 4.99 1.35 -10.90
CA GLY A 84 5.69 0.64 -9.81
C GLY A 84 5.07 0.91 -8.44
N TYR A 85 4.61 2.14 -8.19
CA TYR A 85 3.93 2.51 -6.95
C TYR A 85 2.57 1.82 -6.85
N ILE A 86 1.75 1.89 -7.91
CA ILE A 86 0.44 1.24 -7.96
C ILE A 86 0.55 -0.27 -7.70
N MET A 87 1.51 -0.95 -8.35
CA MET A 87 1.72 -2.39 -8.15
C MET A 87 2.05 -2.74 -6.69
N ALA A 88 2.90 -1.94 -6.04
CA ALA A 88 3.24 -2.15 -4.64
C ALA A 88 2.01 -1.94 -3.73
N ILE A 89 1.23 -0.89 -3.97
CA ILE A 89 0.05 -0.55 -3.17
C ILE A 89 -1.05 -1.59 -3.34
N GLN A 90 -1.39 -1.97 -4.57
CA GLN A 90 -2.39 -3.01 -4.83
C GLN A 90 -2.00 -4.34 -4.17
N SER A 91 -0.73 -4.71 -4.25
CA SER A 91 -0.23 -5.93 -3.60
C SER A 91 -0.31 -5.84 -2.07
N PHE A 92 -0.12 -4.65 -1.50
CA PHE A 92 -0.27 -4.42 -0.06
C PHE A 92 -1.74 -4.47 0.36
N LEU A 93 -2.63 -3.76 -0.33
CA LEU A 93 -4.05 -3.73 -0.02
C LEU A 93 -4.74 -5.09 -0.19
N GLN A 94 -4.27 -5.94 -1.12
CA GLN A 94 -4.77 -7.32 -1.26
C GLN A 94 -4.39 -8.23 -0.08
N LEU A 95 -3.34 -7.88 0.68
CA LEU A 95 -2.99 -8.61 1.89
C LEU A 95 -3.96 -8.29 3.04
N LEU A 96 -4.46 -7.05 3.04
CA LEU A 96 -5.30 -6.52 4.11
C LEU A 96 -6.69 -7.13 4.08
#